data_AF-A0A2D6XSR0-F1
#
_entry.id   AF-A0A2D6XSR0-F1
#
_cell.length_a   1.000
_cell.length_b   1.000
_cell.length_c   1.000
_cell.angle_alpha   90.00
_cell.angle_beta   90.00
_cell.angle_gamma   90.00
#
_symmetry.space_group_name_H-M   'P 1'
#
loop_
_entity.id
_entity.type
_entity.pdbx_description
1 polymer ?
#
loop_
_entity_poly.entity_id
_entity_poly.type
_entity_poly.pdbx_seq_one_letter_code
_entity_poly.pdbx_strand_id
1 'polypeptide(L)'
;MATIRRRKNNWQAVIRLKGHPAFYKTFTQKTDAKNWTKIAEHRIHRDDAGILIKKYPIFKEIVNRYLNEVSVNKRCFKIEKLIIKNILKERFCDLSLNKITPKIIADFRDRQMTQVKANTFNRRLDVVSNIFSICRKEWDYPVNNPCLMIKRPKNPEPRNRVLNQTEIRKLLSDNSLSLELRQIIIVALETGMRKSEILSIKREHINDNLLHIPITKTKSRTIPLTKLAQKTLLESHIPYRINVNTLGHTWRRLMRKHKLNDVCFHDLRHTALTNLFLKKSLTVPEVMLISGHSDPRILLKTYTNLKAQDLVEKIG
;
A
#
# COMPACT_ATOMS: atom_id res chain seq x y z
N MET A 1 -48.78 16.88 2.78
CA MET A 1 -49.63 18.08 2.90
C MET A 1 -49.28 18.83 4.18
N ALA A 2 -48.86 20.09 4.04
CA ALA A 2 -48.77 21.03 5.15
C ALA A 2 -50.16 21.47 5.64
N THR A 3 -50.33 21.50 6.96
CA THR A 3 -51.53 21.99 7.64
C THR A 3 -51.12 23.03 8.66
N ILE A 4 -51.84 24.16 8.69
CA ILE A 4 -51.62 25.22 9.68
C ILE A 4 -52.82 25.22 10.61
N ARG A 5 -52.59 25.02 11.91
CA ARG A 5 -53.64 25.00 12.94
C ARG A 5 -53.36 26.05 14.01
N ARG A 6 -54.41 26.64 14.57
CA ARG A 6 -54.30 27.61 15.67
C ARG A 6 -54.23 26.86 17.00
N ARG A 7 -53.30 27.25 17.87
CA ARG A 7 -53.12 26.69 19.22
C ARG A 7 -52.97 27.83 20.23
N LYS A 8 -54.03 28.12 20.99
CA LYS A 8 -54.15 29.31 21.87
C LYS A 8 -53.81 30.60 21.09
N ASN A 9 -52.76 31.33 21.49
CA ASN A 9 -52.31 32.57 20.86
C ASN A 9 -51.30 32.40 19.72
N ASN A 10 -50.92 31.15 19.39
CA ASN A 10 -49.89 30.87 18.39
C ASN A 10 -50.42 30.03 17.22
N TRP A 11 -49.71 30.09 16.09
CA TRP A 11 -49.96 29.32 14.88
C TRP A 11 -48.99 28.15 14.79
N GLN A 12 -49.49 26.92 14.70
CA GLN A 12 -48.66 25.73 14.51
C GLN A 12 -48.75 25.24 13.08
N ALA A 13 -47.60 25.18 12.41
CA ALA A 13 -47.43 24.54 11.11
C ALA A 13 -47.02 23.07 11.31
N VAL A 14 -47.73 22.16 10.64
CA VAL A 14 -47.53 20.71 10.68
C VAL A 14 -47.36 20.19 9.26
N ILE A 15 -46.24 19.55 8.96
CA ILE A 15 -45.93 18.97 7.65
C ILE A 15 -45.96 17.45 7.77
N ARG A 16 -46.85 16.81 7.01
CA ARG A 16 -46.93 15.35 6.88
C ARG A 16 -46.67 14.96 5.44
N LEU A 17 -45.52 14.36 5.18
CA LEU A 17 -45.12 13.84 3.87
C LEU A 17 -44.94 12.33 3.96
N LYS A 18 -45.28 11.60 2.90
CA LYS A 18 -45.21 10.13 2.87
C LYS A 18 -43.74 9.71 2.95
N GLY A 19 -43.38 8.86 3.91
CA GLY A 19 -42.00 8.39 4.10
C GLY A 19 -41.10 9.27 4.97
N HIS A 20 -41.58 10.43 5.45
CA HIS A 20 -40.83 11.35 6.31
C HIS A 20 -41.52 11.52 7.68
N PRO A 21 -40.77 11.72 8.77
CA PRO A 21 -41.36 12.02 10.08
C PRO A 21 -42.16 13.32 10.04
N ALA A 22 -43.20 13.42 10.87
CA ALA A 22 -44.03 14.63 10.91
C ALA A 22 -43.27 15.80 11.54
N PHE A 23 -43.09 16.89 10.80
CA PHE A 23 -42.43 18.09 11.30
C PHE A 23 -43.46 19.09 11.84
N TYR A 24 -43.15 19.69 12.99
CA TYR A 24 -43.99 20.70 13.62
C TYR A 24 -43.16 21.92 14.02
N LYS A 25 -43.70 23.12 13.80
CA LYS A 25 -43.13 24.36 14.31
C LYS A 25 -44.22 25.38 14.61
N THR A 26 -44.03 26.15 15.69
CA THR A 26 -45.00 27.11 16.20
C THR A 26 -44.49 28.53 15.97
N PHE A 27 -45.38 29.44 15.58
CA PHE A 27 -45.11 30.83 15.23
C PHE A 27 -46.13 31.77 15.88
N THR A 28 -45.76 33.03 16.06
CA THR A 28 -46.66 34.09 16.55
C THR A 28 -47.56 34.63 15.43
N GLN A 29 -47.04 34.73 14.20
CA GLN A 29 -47.79 35.20 13.03
C GLN A 29 -48.16 34.06 12.07
N LYS A 30 -49.35 34.17 11.45
CA LYS A 30 -49.86 33.20 10.46
C LYS A 30 -49.07 33.22 9.16
N THR A 31 -48.60 34.40 8.76
CA THR A 31 -47.76 34.66 7.58
C THR A 31 -46.44 33.90 7.66
N ASP A 32 -45.77 33.94 8.81
CA ASP A 32 -44.52 33.23 9.06
C ASP A 32 -44.69 31.71 9.01
N ALA A 33 -45.79 31.20 9.58
CA ALA A 33 -46.13 29.77 9.50
C ALA A 33 -46.36 29.31 8.05
N LYS A 34 -46.98 30.16 7.21
CA LYS A 34 -47.23 29.89 5.79
C LYS A 34 -45.94 29.94 4.95
N ASN A 35 -45.04 30.89 5.24
CA ASN A 35 -43.75 30.98 4.56
C ASN A 35 -42.83 29.82 4.95
N TRP A 36 -42.79 29.48 6.24
CA TRP A 36 -41.98 28.36 6.72
C TRP A 36 -42.44 27.01 6.15
N THR A 37 -43.76 26.77 6.06
CA THR A 37 -44.29 25.54 5.46
C THR A 37 -43.88 25.38 3.99
N LYS A 38 -43.97 26.45 3.18
CA LYS A 38 -43.48 26.44 1.80
C LYS A 38 -41.99 26.15 1.70
N ILE A 39 -41.16 26.80 2.53
CA ILE A 39 -39.70 26.60 2.53
C ILE A 39 -39.35 25.17 2.95
N ALA A 40 -40.01 24.64 3.96
CA ALA A 40 -39.76 23.29 4.48
C ALA A 40 -40.23 22.19 3.51
N GLU A 41 -41.41 22.32 2.89
CA GLU A 41 -41.84 21.40 1.83
C GLU A 41 -40.89 21.44 0.64
N HIS A 42 -40.48 22.62 0.18
CA HIS A 42 -39.52 22.76 -0.92
C HIS A 42 -38.14 22.19 -0.58
N ARG A 43 -37.72 22.26 0.69
CA ARG A 43 -36.49 21.63 1.17
C ARG A 43 -36.58 20.10 1.12
N ILE A 44 -37.69 19.51 1.56
CA ILE A 44 -37.91 18.06 1.55
C ILE A 44 -38.05 17.54 0.12
N HIS A 45 -38.77 18.26 -0.74
CA HIS A 45 -38.85 17.92 -2.16
C HIS A 45 -37.50 18.04 -2.88
N ARG A 46 -36.66 19.01 -2.50
CA ARG A 46 -35.26 19.06 -2.98
C ARG A 46 -34.42 17.90 -2.44
N ASP A 47 -34.68 17.43 -1.22
CA ASP A 47 -34.03 16.26 -0.63
C ASP A 47 -34.41 14.99 -1.40
N ASP A 48 -35.70 14.77 -1.62
CA ASP A 48 -36.25 13.66 -2.43
C ASP A 48 -35.77 13.70 -3.89
N ALA A 49 -35.60 14.91 -4.45
CA ALA A 49 -35.04 15.12 -5.79
C ALA A 49 -33.50 15.09 -5.85
N GLY A 50 -32.81 14.93 -4.71
CA GLY A 50 -31.34 14.89 -4.63
C GLY A 50 -30.63 16.24 -4.88
N ILE A 51 -31.35 17.36 -4.85
CA ILE A 51 -30.90 18.73 -5.14
C ILE A 51 -30.61 19.52 -3.85
N LEU A 52 -30.20 18.86 -2.78
CA LEU A 52 -29.54 19.57 -1.69
C LEU A 52 -28.20 20.07 -2.22
N ILE A 53 -27.95 21.39 -2.10
CA ILE A 53 -26.60 21.95 -2.22
C ILE A 53 -25.80 21.41 -1.04
N LYS A 54 -25.29 20.19 -1.15
CA LYS A 54 -24.34 19.64 -0.18
C LYS A 54 -23.12 20.56 -0.20
N LYS A 55 -22.82 21.20 0.94
CA LYS A 55 -21.60 21.99 1.09
C LYS A 55 -20.44 21.01 1.10
N TYR A 56 -19.61 21.06 0.06
CA TYR A 56 -18.42 20.24 -0.02
C TYR A 56 -17.27 20.94 0.69
N PRO A 57 -16.60 20.28 1.65
CA PRO A 57 -15.41 20.83 2.29
C PRO A 57 -14.27 20.97 1.29
N ILE A 58 -13.26 21.73 1.69
CA ILE A 58 -12.03 21.87 0.92
C ILE A 58 -11.27 20.55 0.96
N PHE A 59 -10.67 20.14 -0.15
CA PHE A 59 -9.95 18.86 -0.23
C PHE A 59 -8.82 18.76 0.81
N LYS A 60 -8.14 19.87 1.11
CA LYS A 60 -7.15 19.97 2.18
C LYS A 60 -7.69 19.54 3.55
N GLU A 61 -8.90 19.93 3.91
CA GLU A 61 -9.54 19.55 5.18
C GLU A 61 -9.82 18.05 5.21
N ILE A 62 -10.34 17.53 4.11
CA ILE A 62 -10.60 16.10 3.88
C ILE A 62 -9.32 15.27 4.01
N VAL A 63 -8.21 15.73 3.42
CA VAL A 63 -6.92 15.05 3.48
C VAL A 63 -6.37 15.02 4.91
N ASN A 64 -6.51 16.11 5.66
CA ASN A 64 -6.10 16.17 7.06
C ASN A 64 -6.95 15.25 7.94
N ARG A 65 -8.27 15.24 7.73
CA ARG A 65 -9.19 14.30 8.38
C ARG A 65 -8.79 12.85 8.10
N TYR A 66 -8.52 12.52 6.83
CA TYR A 66 -8.07 11.19 6.42
C TYR A 66 -6.77 10.78 7.09
N LEU A 67 -5.82 11.71 7.23
CA LEU A 67 -4.55 11.45 7.89
C LEU A 67 -4.74 11.04 9.36
N ASN A 68 -5.68 11.70 10.05
CA ASN A 68 -5.91 11.52 11.49
C ASN A 68 -6.86 10.37 11.83
N GLU A 69 -7.87 10.10 11.01
CA GLU A 69 -8.89 9.08 11.29
C GLU A 69 -8.56 7.72 10.64
N VAL A 70 -8.01 7.73 9.42
CA VAL A 70 -7.86 6.50 8.63
C VAL A 70 -6.40 6.09 8.50
N SER A 71 -5.53 7.01 8.06
CA SER A 71 -4.13 6.71 7.77
C SER A 71 -3.36 6.26 9.02
N VAL A 72 -3.69 6.81 10.20
CA VAL A 72 -3.05 6.48 11.48
C VAL A 72 -3.14 4.99 11.82
N ASN A 73 -4.23 4.32 11.43
CA ASN A 73 -4.48 2.92 11.70
C ASN A 73 -3.77 1.98 10.71
N LYS A 74 -3.13 2.52 9.67
CA LYS A 74 -2.45 1.73 8.66
C LYS A 74 -1.00 1.48 9.04
N ARG A 75 -0.53 0.24 8.80
CA ARG A 75 0.89 -0.12 8.93
C ARG A 75 1.84 0.78 8.12
N CYS A 76 1.36 1.35 7.01
CA CYS A 76 2.13 2.25 6.15
C CYS A 76 2.05 3.74 6.54
N PHE A 77 1.47 4.09 7.69
CA PHE A 77 1.23 5.47 8.11
C PHE A 77 2.44 6.38 7.93
N LYS A 78 3.64 5.96 8.35
CA LYS A 78 4.86 6.77 8.23
C LYS A 78 5.16 7.20 6.78
N ILE A 79 5.02 6.28 5.83
CA ILE A 79 5.25 6.53 4.40
C ILE A 79 4.07 7.30 3.79
N GLU A 80 2.85 6.91 4.12
CA GLU A 80 1.63 7.56 3.63
C GLU A 80 1.53 9.01 4.10
N LYS A 81 1.95 9.33 5.32
CA LYS A 81 2.08 10.70 5.85
C LYS A 81 3.03 11.55 5.01
N LEU A 82 4.16 11.01 4.56
CA LEU A 82 5.09 11.72 3.67
C LEU A 82 4.48 11.97 2.29
N ILE A 83 3.74 10.99 1.77
CA ILE A 83 2.99 11.12 0.51
C ILE A 83 1.93 12.22 0.64
N ILE A 84 1.12 12.18 1.69
CA ILE A 84 0.08 13.17 1.99
C ILE A 84 0.67 14.57 2.12
N LYS A 85 1.77 14.73 2.87
CA LYS A 85 2.46 16.02 2.98
C LYS A 85 2.91 16.59 1.63
N ASN A 86 3.29 15.74 0.68
CA ASN A 86 3.62 16.19 -0.67
C ASN A 86 2.37 16.53 -1.49
N ILE A 87 1.28 15.75 -1.36
CA ILE A 87 0.00 16.03 -2.01
C ILE A 87 -0.58 17.37 -1.53
N LEU A 88 -0.48 17.67 -0.23
CA LEU A 88 -0.98 18.93 0.35
C LEU A 88 -0.31 20.20 -0.19
N LYS A 89 0.82 20.08 -0.92
CA LYS A 89 1.47 21.20 -1.61
C LYS A 89 0.82 21.51 -2.97
N GLU A 90 -0.08 20.66 -3.44
CA GLU A 90 -0.67 20.77 -4.77
C GLU A 90 -1.85 21.72 -4.79
N ARG A 91 -1.93 22.55 -5.83
CA ARG A 91 -2.96 23.61 -5.99
C ARG A 91 -4.39 23.09 -5.94
N PHE A 92 -4.63 21.86 -6.38
CA PHE A 92 -5.98 21.28 -6.35
C PHE A 92 -6.46 20.96 -4.93
N CYS A 93 -5.58 20.99 -3.92
CA CYS A 93 -5.98 20.78 -2.54
C CYS A 93 -6.80 21.94 -1.96
N ASP A 94 -6.65 23.14 -2.51
CA ASP A 94 -7.41 24.32 -2.09
C ASP A 94 -8.80 24.39 -2.74
N LEU A 95 -9.12 23.45 -3.64
CA LEU A 95 -10.44 23.33 -4.25
C LEU A 95 -11.40 22.54 -3.35
N SER A 96 -12.69 22.86 -3.47
CA SER A 96 -13.76 22.04 -2.90
C SER A 96 -13.74 20.63 -3.49
N LEU A 97 -14.09 19.62 -2.68
CA LEU A 97 -14.03 18.20 -3.06
C LEU A 97 -14.74 17.89 -4.39
N ASN A 98 -15.87 18.53 -4.66
CA ASN A 98 -16.67 18.34 -5.88
C ASN A 98 -16.09 19.03 -7.13
N LYS A 99 -15.15 19.95 -6.98
CA LYS A 99 -14.52 20.69 -8.10
C LYS A 99 -13.29 19.98 -8.65
N ILE A 100 -12.83 18.89 -8.01
CA ILE A 100 -11.68 18.13 -8.48
C ILE A 100 -12.12 17.21 -9.63
N THR A 101 -11.80 17.61 -10.85
CA THR A 101 -12.14 16.87 -12.07
C THR A 101 -11.02 15.92 -12.47
N PRO A 102 -11.31 14.90 -13.31
CA PRO A 102 -10.29 14.02 -13.90
C PRO A 102 -9.19 14.79 -14.64
N LYS A 103 -9.55 15.92 -15.30
CA LYS A 103 -8.59 16.78 -15.99
C LYS A 103 -7.54 17.34 -15.04
N ILE A 104 -7.95 17.84 -13.87
CA ILE A 104 -7.02 18.38 -12.86
C ILE A 104 -6.05 17.28 -12.36
N ILE A 105 -6.55 16.05 -12.20
CA ILE A 105 -5.70 14.92 -11.81
C ILE A 105 -4.76 14.49 -12.95
N ALA A 106 -5.19 14.60 -14.21
CA ALA A 106 -4.34 14.36 -15.37
C ALA A 106 -3.22 15.42 -15.48
N ASP A 107 -3.52 16.70 -15.28
CA ASP A 107 -2.52 17.77 -15.26
C ASP A 107 -1.51 17.57 -14.11
N PHE A 108 -2.00 17.11 -12.94
CA PHE A 108 -1.15 16.70 -11.83
C PHE A 108 -0.24 15.52 -12.21
N ARG A 109 -0.78 14.49 -12.90
CA ARG A 109 0.02 13.36 -13.40
C ARG A 109 1.14 13.87 -14.31
N ASP A 110 0.80 14.64 -15.32
CA ASP A 110 1.75 15.00 -16.37
C ASP A 110 2.90 15.85 -15.81
N ARG A 111 2.59 16.79 -14.91
CA ARG A 111 3.63 17.52 -14.17
C ARG A 111 4.46 16.61 -13.27
N GLN A 112 3.85 15.73 -12.49
CA GLN A 112 4.60 14.85 -11.59
C GLN A 112 5.50 13.86 -12.34
N MET A 113 5.08 13.39 -13.51
CA MET A 113 5.86 12.47 -14.33
C MET A 113 7.18 13.07 -14.84
N THR A 114 7.34 14.40 -14.83
CA THR A 114 8.64 15.06 -15.09
C THR A 114 9.64 14.92 -13.94
N GLN A 115 9.16 14.66 -12.72
CA GLN A 115 9.98 14.69 -11.50
C GLN A 115 10.11 13.31 -10.85
N VAL A 116 9.11 12.44 -11.00
CA VAL A 116 9.05 11.15 -10.31
C VAL A 116 8.80 9.98 -11.26
N LYS A 117 9.30 8.80 -10.87
CA LYS A 117 9.06 7.56 -11.60
C LYS A 117 7.59 7.15 -11.52
N ALA A 118 7.12 6.42 -12.55
CA ALA A 118 5.75 5.91 -12.67
C ALA A 118 5.23 5.22 -11.39
N ASN A 119 6.02 4.32 -10.80
CA ASN A 119 5.62 3.61 -9.58
C ASN A 119 5.45 4.57 -8.38
N THR A 120 6.30 5.57 -8.25
CA THR A 120 6.19 6.60 -7.20
C THR A 120 4.92 7.42 -7.39
N PHE A 121 4.62 7.83 -8.63
CA PHE A 121 3.39 8.55 -8.94
C PHE A 121 2.15 7.69 -8.65
N ASN A 122 2.13 6.43 -9.11
CA ASN A 122 1.03 5.50 -8.87
C ASN A 122 0.72 5.33 -7.38
N ARG A 123 1.75 5.29 -6.52
CA ARG A 123 1.56 5.25 -5.06
C ARG A 123 0.92 6.52 -4.50
N ARG A 124 1.27 7.70 -5.04
CA ARG A 124 0.60 8.96 -4.65
C ARG A 124 -0.86 8.94 -5.08
N LEU A 125 -1.12 8.50 -6.31
CA LEU A 125 -2.48 8.41 -6.85
C LEU A 125 -3.33 7.39 -6.09
N ASP A 126 -2.77 6.27 -5.62
CA ASP A 126 -3.47 5.30 -4.78
C ASP A 126 -4.01 5.94 -3.49
N VAL A 127 -3.22 6.82 -2.85
CA VAL A 127 -3.64 7.55 -1.64
C VAL A 127 -4.81 8.48 -1.97
N VAL A 128 -4.69 9.29 -3.03
CA VAL A 128 -5.77 10.20 -3.46
C VAL A 128 -7.04 9.42 -3.79
N SER A 129 -6.91 8.33 -4.55
CA SER A 129 -8.03 7.44 -4.90
C SER A 129 -8.71 6.84 -3.67
N ASN A 130 -7.93 6.45 -2.65
CA ASN A 130 -8.48 5.91 -1.42
C ASN A 130 -9.24 6.99 -0.62
N ILE A 131 -8.72 8.22 -0.58
CA ILE A 131 -9.39 9.37 0.06
C ILE A 131 -10.78 9.57 -0.56
N PHE A 132 -10.88 9.68 -1.88
CA PHE A 132 -12.19 9.82 -2.56
C PHE A 132 -13.13 8.64 -2.29
N SER A 133 -12.58 7.43 -2.17
CA SER A 133 -13.38 6.24 -1.87
C SER A 133 -13.98 6.29 -0.46
N ILE A 134 -13.22 6.77 0.53
CA ILE A 134 -13.70 6.95 1.91
C ILE A 134 -14.66 8.13 2.01
N CYS A 135 -14.39 9.24 1.32
CA CYS A 135 -15.33 10.35 1.24
C CYS A 135 -16.73 9.89 0.81
N ARG A 136 -16.78 9.00 -0.20
CA ARG A 136 -18.04 8.47 -0.72
C ARG A 136 -18.66 7.40 0.18
N LYS A 137 -17.87 6.46 0.70
CA LYS A 137 -18.37 5.27 1.41
C LYS A 137 -18.66 5.53 2.89
N GLU A 138 -17.83 6.31 3.56
CA GLU A 138 -17.83 6.45 5.02
C GLU A 138 -18.25 7.86 5.47
N TRP A 139 -17.98 8.89 4.67
CA TRP A 139 -18.27 10.27 5.05
C TRP A 139 -19.46 10.91 4.30
N ASP A 140 -20.23 10.09 3.55
CA ASP A 140 -21.45 10.49 2.83
C ASP A 140 -21.32 11.72 1.90
N TYR A 141 -20.13 11.93 1.33
CA TYR A 141 -19.94 12.91 0.26
C TYR A 141 -20.22 12.25 -1.10
N PRO A 142 -21.28 12.62 -1.83
CA PRO A 142 -21.62 12.00 -3.11
C PRO A 142 -20.74 12.56 -4.22
N VAL A 143 -19.47 12.17 -4.19
CA VAL A 143 -18.46 12.53 -5.20
C VAL A 143 -18.01 11.31 -5.97
N ASN A 144 -17.77 11.51 -7.26
CA ASN A 144 -17.10 10.50 -8.08
C ASN A 144 -15.60 10.56 -7.84
N ASN A 145 -14.93 9.41 -7.95
CA ASN A 145 -13.48 9.35 -7.77
C ASN A 145 -12.79 9.71 -9.12
N PRO A 146 -12.17 10.90 -9.23
CA PRO A 146 -11.56 11.34 -10.48
C PRO A 146 -10.33 10.50 -10.87
N CYS A 147 -9.69 9.83 -9.90
CA CYS A 147 -8.50 9.01 -10.14
C CYS A 147 -8.81 7.71 -10.92
N LEU A 148 -10.07 7.27 -10.92
CA LEU A 148 -10.49 6.08 -11.69
C LEU A 148 -10.72 6.39 -13.17
N MET A 149 -10.93 7.66 -13.50
CA MET A 149 -11.20 8.11 -14.86
C MET A 149 -9.93 8.49 -15.64
N ILE A 150 -8.75 8.29 -15.04
CA ILE A 150 -7.47 8.62 -15.69
C ILE A 150 -6.64 7.37 -15.97
N LYS A 151 -5.93 7.39 -17.11
CA LYS A 151 -4.95 6.36 -17.44
C LYS A 151 -3.74 6.47 -16.52
N ARG A 152 -3.43 5.39 -15.81
CA ARG A 152 -2.26 5.27 -14.94
C ARG A 152 -0.99 5.03 -15.77
N PRO A 153 0.15 5.65 -15.40
CA PRO A 153 1.44 5.33 -15.99
C PRO A 153 1.79 3.84 -15.82
N LYS A 154 2.31 3.22 -16.88
CA LYS A 154 2.78 1.83 -16.83
C LYS A 154 4.00 1.76 -15.93
N ASN A 155 3.98 0.83 -14.96
CA ASN A 155 5.16 0.56 -14.15
C ASN A 155 6.22 -0.14 -15.00
N PRO A 156 7.52 0.13 -14.76
CA PRO A 156 8.59 -0.62 -15.41
C PRO A 156 8.50 -2.10 -15.02
N GLU A 157 9.09 -2.95 -15.85
CA GLU A 157 9.14 -4.38 -15.56
C GLU A 157 9.91 -4.67 -14.27
N PRO A 158 9.54 -5.73 -13.52
CA PRO A 158 10.31 -6.16 -12.36
C PRO A 158 11.77 -6.46 -12.73
N ARG A 159 12.68 -6.21 -11.80
CA ARG A 159 14.10 -6.57 -11.96
C ARG A 159 14.25 -8.10 -12.00
N ASN A 160 15.11 -8.59 -12.88
CA ASN A 160 15.41 -10.02 -13.09
C ASN A 160 16.88 -10.38 -12.83
N ARG A 161 17.59 -9.57 -12.02
CA ARG A 161 19.02 -9.78 -11.76
C ARG A 161 19.26 -10.98 -10.85
N VAL A 162 20.02 -11.96 -11.35
CA VAL A 162 20.49 -13.15 -10.61
C VAL A 162 22.01 -13.11 -10.56
N LEU A 163 22.60 -13.31 -9.37
CA LEU A 163 24.05 -13.31 -9.19
C LEU A 163 24.65 -14.65 -9.61
N ASN A 164 25.78 -14.59 -10.30
CA ASN A 164 26.55 -15.78 -10.68
C ASN A 164 27.44 -16.26 -9.53
N GLN A 165 27.89 -17.52 -9.59
CA GLN A 165 28.71 -18.12 -8.53
C GLN A 165 30.03 -17.39 -8.32
N THR A 166 30.63 -16.85 -9.39
CA THR A 166 31.86 -16.04 -9.34
C THR A 166 31.64 -14.74 -8.59
N GLU A 167 30.51 -14.06 -8.82
CA GLU A 167 30.13 -12.82 -8.12
C GLU A 167 29.88 -13.10 -6.63
N ILE A 168 29.14 -14.17 -6.32
CA ILE A 168 28.88 -14.57 -4.93
C ILE A 168 30.19 -14.88 -4.20
N ARG A 169 31.08 -15.66 -4.84
CA ARG A 169 32.41 -15.98 -4.27
C ARG A 169 33.21 -14.70 -4.02
N LYS A 170 33.26 -13.78 -5.00
CA LYS A 170 33.96 -12.50 -4.88
C LYS A 170 33.43 -11.64 -3.73
N LEU A 171 32.11 -11.62 -3.52
CA LEU A 171 31.49 -10.89 -2.41
C LEU A 171 31.80 -11.52 -1.07
N LEU A 172 31.71 -12.84 -0.97
CA LEU A 172 31.99 -13.57 0.25
C LEU A 172 33.49 -13.63 0.54
N SER A 173 34.40 -13.53 -0.41
CA SER A 173 35.85 -13.54 -0.13
C SER A 173 36.40 -12.18 0.31
N ASP A 174 35.59 -11.12 0.37
CA ASP A 174 36.07 -9.78 0.74
C ASP A 174 36.37 -9.67 2.24
N ASN A 175 37.64 -9.47 2.58
CA ASN A 175 38.11 -9.32 3.97
C ASN A 175 37.58 -8.06 4.67
N SER A 176 37.14 -7.04 3.93
CA SER A 176 36.52 -5.83 4.52
C SER A 176 35.07 -6.05 4.97
N LEU A 177 34.49 -7.21 4.66
CA LEU A 177 33.14 -7.57 5.03
C LEU A 177 33.09 -7.93 6.51
N SER A 178 32.26 -7.22 7.29
CA SER A 178 32.03 -7.63 8.68
C SER A 178 31.45 -9.04 8.73
N LEU A 179 31.80 -9.79 9.78
CA LEU A 179 31.29 -11.14 10.01
C LEU A 179 29.75 -11.16 9.97
N GLU A 180 29.12 -10.18 10.61
CA GLU A 180 27.67 -10.03 10.64
C GLU A 180 27.07 -9.87 9.23
N LEU A 181 27.65 -9.01 8.38
CA LEU A 181 27.14 -8.79 7.02
C LEU A 181 27.34 -10.03 6.14
N ARG A 182 28.46 -10.74 6.31
CA ARG A 182 28.73 -12.02 5.64
C ARG A 182 27.68 -13.06 5.98
N GLN A 183 27.37 -13.22 7.26
CA GLN A 183 26.34 -14.13 7.75
C GLN A 183 24.97 -13.77 7.17
N ILE A 184 24.60 -12.49 7.16
CA ILE A 184 23.34 -12.00 6.56
C ILE A 184 23.25 -12.34 5.06
N ILE A 185 24.35 -12.20 4.31
CA ILE A 185 24.38 -12.53 2.87
C ILE A 185 24.19 -14.03 2.65
N ILE A 186 24.87 -14.87 3.44
CA ILE A 186 24.74 -16.33 3.36
C ILE A 186 23.30 -16.74 3.68
N VAL A 187 22.74 -16.26 4.79
CA VAL A 187 21.34 -16.55 5.16
C VAL A 187 20.38 -16.09 4.08
N ALA A 188 20.60 -14.93 3.45
CA ALA A 188 19.76 -14.45 2.35
C ALA A 188 19.81 -15.37 1.11
N LEU A 189 20.99 -15.87 0.76
CA LEU A 189 21.20 -16.77 -0.39
C LEU A 189 20.64 -18.18 -0.16
N GLU A 190 20.70 -18.68 1.08
CA GLU A 190 20.25 -20.03 1.42
C GLU A 190 18.73 -20.10 1.68
N THR A 191 18.13 -19.07 2.27
CA THR A 191 16.72 -19.08 2.67
C THR A 191 15.81 -18.35 1.70
N GLY A 192 16.36 -17.43 0.90
CA GLY A 192 15.58 -16.52 0.05
C GLY A 192 14.61 -15.62 0.83
N MET A 193 14.80 -15.40 2.12
CA MET A 193 13.91 -14.55 2.95
C MET A 193 13.97 -13.07 2.57
N ARG A 194 12.96 -12.29 2.99
CA ARG A 194 13.03 -10.83 2.84
C ARG A 194 14.05 -10.25 3.82
N LYS A 195 14.77 -9.20 3.43
CA LYS A 195 15.79 -8.57 4.30
C LYS A 195 15.28 -8.20 5.70
N SER A 196 14.04 -7.72 5.81
CA SER A 196 13.44 -7.40 7.11
C SER A 196 13.11 -8.65 7.92
N GLU A 197 12.74 -9.75 7.26
CA GLU A 197 12.52 -11.04 7.94
C GLU A 197 13.85 -11.57 8.49
N ILE A 198 14.94 -11.48 7.72
CA ILE A 198 16.29 -11.90 8.14
C ILE A 198 16.76 -11.11 9.37
N LEU A 199 16.63 -9.79 9.33
CA LEU A 199 17.05 -8.92 10.43
C LEU A 199 16.19 -9.06 11.70
N SER A 200 15.00 -9.65 11.59
CA SER A 200 14.09 -9.88 12.72
C SER A 200 14.10 -11.33 13.21
N ILE A 201 15.03 -12.17 12.74
CA ILE A 201 15.23 -13.50 13.30
C ILE A 201 15.64 -13.37 14.77
N LYS A 202 15.14 -14.30 15.59
CA LYS A 202 15.51 -14.49 16.99
C LYS A 202 15.88 -15.95 17.21
N ARG A 203 16.64 -16.24 18.27
CA ARG A 203 17.03 -17.60 18.63
C ARG A 203 15.82 -18.50 18.88
N GLU A 204 14.77 -17.97 19.52
CA GLU A 204 13.51 -18.67 19.78
C GLU A 204 12.75 -19.12 18.53
N HIS A 205 13.07 -18.57 17.36
CA HIS A 205 12.43 -18.94 16.10
C HIS A 205 13.05 -20.19 15.45
N ILE A 206 14.22 -20.62 15.92
CA ILE A 206 14.99 -21.72 15.31
C ILE A 206 14.69 -22.99 16.10
N ASN A 207 14.21 -24.01 15.40
CA ASN A 207 13.99 -25.34 15.95
C ASN A 207 14.66 -26.36 15.04
N ASP A 208 15.86 -26.80 15.42
CA ASP A 208 16.74 -27.67 14.65
C ASP A 208 16.89 -27.24 13.18
N ASN A 209 16.19 -27.94 12.29
CA ASN A 209 16.27 -27.76 10.83
C ASN A 209 15.19 -26.81 10.29
N LEU A 210 14.38 -26.21 11.17
CA LEU A 210 13.25 -25.36 10.82
C LEU A 210 13.45 -23.95 11.38
N LEU A 211 13.05 -22.95 10.59
CA LEU A 211 12.97 -21.56 11.02
C LEU A 211 11.53 -21.07 10.95
N HIS A 212 10.97 -20.70 12.09
CA HIS A 212 9.68 -20.05 12.18
C HIS A 212 9.78 -18.55 11.92
N ILE A 213 9.08 -18.06 10.90
CA ILE A 213 9.04 -16.63 10.56
C ILE A 213 7.71 -16.07 11.10
N PRO A 214 7.72 -15.29 12.20
CA PRO A 214 6.51 -14.67 12.70
C PRO A 214 5.97 -13.63 11.71
N ILE A 215 4.70 -13.26 11.87
CA ILE A 215 4.00 -12.36 10.93
C ILE A 215 4.72 -11.01 10.84
N THR A 216 5.41 -10.77 9.72
CA THR A 216 6.02 -9.46 9.42
C THR A 216 5.29 -8.71 8.30
N LYS A 217 4.72 -9.41 7.30
CA LYS A 217 4.05 -8.78 6.15
C LYS A 217 2.91 -9.58 5.51
N THR A 218 3.02 -10.90 5.37
CA THR A 218 1.99 -11.75 4.72
C THR A 218 1.33 -12.68 5.74
N LYS A 219 1.94 -13.84 5.99
CA LYS A 219 1.50 -14.87 6.94
C LYS A 219 2.72 -15.41 7.68
N SER A 220 2.51 -15.93 8.89
CA SER A 220 3.52 -16.74 9.55
C SER A 220 3.77 -17.99 8.71
N ARG A 221 5.03 -18.43 8.67
CA ARG A 221 5.40 -19.66 7.97
C ARG A 221 6.64 -20.25 8.59
N THR A 222 6.76 -21.55 8.50
CA THR A 222 7.96 -22.28 8.91
C THR A 222 8.67 -22.76 7.65
N ILE A 223 9.97 -22.49 7.55
CA ILE A 223 10.78 -22.87 6.39
C ILE A 223 11.87 -23.87 6.80
N PRO A 224 12.25 -24.82 5.93
CA PRO A 224 13.43 -25.64 6.15
C PRO A 224 14.71 -24.81 5.99
N LEU A 225 15.71 -25.12 6.82
CA LEU A 225 17.05 -24.57 6.74
C LEU A 225 17.99 -25.56 6.05
N THR A 226 18.85 -25.06 5.18
CA THR A 226 20.01 -25.83 4.71
C THR A 226 21.03 -25.97 5.85
N LYS A 227 21.89 -26.99 5.78
CA LYS A 227 22.98 -27.17 6.75
C LYS A 227 23.86 -25.92 6.87
N LEU A 228 24.11 -25.24 5.75
CA LEU A 228 24.89 -23.99 5.73
C LEU A 228 24.15 -22.85 6.42
N ALA A 229 22.85 -22.68 6.16
CA ALA A 229 22.04 -21.65 6.83
C ALA A 229 21.99 -21.89 8.34
N GLN A 230 21.76 -23.13 8.76
CA GLN A 230 21.71 -23.54 10.16
C GLN A 230 23.04 -23.24 10.87
N LYS A 231 24.16 -23.72 10.32
CA LYS A 231 25.50 -23.43 10.86
C LYS A 231 25.74 -21.92 10.98
N THR A 232 25.42 -21.17 9.93
CA THR A 232 25.61 -19.71 9.91
C THR A 232 24.79 -19.02 10.99
N LEU A 233 23.53 -19.43 11.20
CA LEU A 233 22.65 -18.86 12.21
C LEU A 233 23.11 -19.20 13.65
N LEU A 234 23.62 -20.41 13.89
CA LEU A 234 24.17 -20.82 15.18
C LEU A 234 25.42 -20.02 15.56
N GLU A 235 26.30 -19.75 14.59
CA GLU A 235 27.50 -18.93 14.76
C GLU A 235 27.21 -17.40 14.79
N SER A 236 25.99 -16.99 14.44
CA SER A 236 25.60 -15.58 14.37
C SER A 236 25.16 -15.04 15.74
N HIS A 237 25.47 -13.77 16.00
CA HIS A 237 24.88 -13.06 17.12
C HIS A 237 23.50 -12.49 16.73
N ILE A 238 22.42 -13.22 17.05
CA ILE A 238 21.05 -12.91 16.66
C ILE A 238 20.22 -12.43 17.87
N PRO A 239 19.44 -11.33 17.78
CA PRO A 239 19.13 -10.56 16.59
C PRO A 239 20.31 -9.73 16.08
N TYR A 240 20.37 -9.55 14.76
CA TYR A 240 21.39 -8.73 14.11
C TYR A 240 21.29 -7.28 14.61
N ARG A 241 22.44 -6.66 14.88
CA ARG A 241 22.57 -5.29 15.39
C ARG A 241 22.35 -4.25 14.28
N ILE A 242 22.51 -4.66 13.02
CA ILE A 242 22.32 -3.78 11.87
C ILE A 242 20.83 -3.59 11.53
N ASN A 243 20.41 -2.32 11.42
CA ASN A 243 19.05 -2.02 10.97
C ASN A 243 18.92 -2.07 9.42
N VAL A 244 17.68 -2.11 8.94
CA VAL A 244 17.34 -2.24 7.50
C VAL A 244 17.95 -1.15 6.61
N ASN A 245 18.06 0.09 7.13
CA ASN A 245 18.61 1.21 6.38
C ASN A 245 20.12 1.10 6.30
N THR A 246 20.78 0.86 7.43
CA THR A 246 22.23 0.66 7.53
C THR A 246 22.66 -0.49 6.62
N LEU A 247 21.96 -1.62 6.62
CA LEU A 247 22.19 -2.73 5.69
C LEU A 247 22.12 -2.28 4.23
N GLY A 248 21.14 -1.44 3.88
CA GLY A 248 21.01 -0.91 2.53
C GLY A 248 22.14 0.05 2.12
N HIS A 249 22.69 0.81 3.06
CA HIS A 249 23.84 1.70 2.81
C HIS A 249 25.15 0.91 2.71
N THR A 250 25.39 -0.03 3.64
CA THR A 250 26.57 -0.89 3.62
C THR A 250 26.62 -1.75 2.37
N TRP A 251 25.47 -2.31 1.96
CA TRP A 251 25.35 -3.05 0.70
C TRP A 251 25.73 -2.20 -0.51
N ARG A 252 25.17 -0.99 -0.64
CA ARG A 252 25.51 -0.09 -1.76
C ARG A 252 27.00 0.26 -1.80
N ARG A 253 27.61 0.49 -0.63
CA ARG A 253 29.05 0.73 -0.53
C ARG A 253 29.87 -0.48 -1.00
N LEU A 254 29.47 -1.68 -0.59
CA LEU A 254 30.11 -2.94 -1.00
C LEU A 254 29.99 -3.16 -2.52
N MET A 255 28.80 -2.96 -3.09
CA MET A 255 28.59 -3.09 -4.53
C MET A 255 29.45 -2.11 -5.35
N ARG A 256 29.56 -0.85 -4.90
CA ARG A 256 30.41 0.15 -5.53
C ARG A 256 31.89 -0.25 -5.51
N LYS A 257 32.36 -0.82 -4.40
CA LYS A 257 33.73 -1.34 -4.27
C LYS A 257 34.02 -2.45 -5.29
N HIS A 258 33.05 -3.36 -5.50
CA HIS A 258 33.20 -4.50 -6.40
C HIS A 258 32.83 -4.22 -7.87
N LYS A 259 32.46 -2.97 -8.19
CA LYS A 259 31.94 -2.54 -9.50
C LYS A 259 30.65 -3.28 -9.93
N LEU A 260 29.80 -3.63 -8.96
CA LEU A 260 28.51 -4.31 -9.16
C LEU A 260 27.32 -3.38 -8.88
N ASN A 261 27.34 -2.18 -9.48
CA ASN A 261 26.37 -1.11 -9.18
C ASN A 261 24.93 -1.45 -9.57
N ASP A 262 24.75 -2.43 -10.44
CA ASP A 262 23.46 -2.92 -10.89
C ASP A 262 22.79 -3.85 -9.86
N VAL A 263 23.49 -4.32 -8.82
CA VAL A 263 22.99 -5.30 -7.85
C VAL A 263 22.42 -4.64 -6.58
N CYS A 264 21.19 -4.97 -6.25
CA CYS A 264 20.53 -4.62 -4.99
C CYS A 264 20.52 -5.80 -4.01
N PHE A 265 20.42 -5.53 -2.70
CA PHE A 265 20.38 -6.59 -1.69
C PHE A 265 19.21 -7.57 -1.93
N HIS A 266 18.09 -7.08 -2.47
CA HIS A 266 16.94 -7.93 -2.79
C HIS A 266 17.24 -8.96 -3.89
N ASP A 267 18.23 -8.70 -4.75
CA ASP A 267 18.63 -9.62 -5.82
C ASP A 267 19.27 -10.90 -5.25
N LEU A 268 19.73 -10.90 -3.99
CA LEU A 268 20.11 -12.12 -3.26
C LEU A 268 18.92 -13.07 -3.09
N ARG A 269 17.75 -12.51 -2.76
CA ARG A 269 16.51 -13.30 -2.70
C ARG A 269 16.12 -13.80 -4.09
N HIS A 270 16.27 -12.97 -5.13
CA HIS A 270 16.02 -13.45 -6.50
C HIS A 270 16.93 -14.62 -6.86
N THR A 271 18.21 -14.52 -6.51
CA THR A 271 19.20 -15.57 -6.73
C THR A 271 18.87 -16.84 -5.95
N ALA A 272 18.51 -16.72 -4.67
CA ALA A 272 18.11 -17.84 -3.83
C ALA A 272 16.92 -18.60 -4.43
N LEU A 273 15.84 -17.89 -4.77
CA LEU A 273 14.63 -18.49 -5.33
C LEU A 273 14.89 -19.15 -6.69
N THR A 274 15.74 -18.54 -7.53
CA THR A 274 16.17 -19.13 -8.80
C THR A 274 16.96 -20.41 -8.57
N ASN A 275 17.87 -20.44 -7.58
CA ASN A 275 18.62 -21.64 -7.22
C ASN A 275 17.72 -22.75 -6.64
N LEU A 276 16.66 -22.41 -5.90
CA LEU A 276 15.69 -23.41 -5.41
C LEU A 276 15.00 -24.14 -6.57
N PHE A 277 14.66 -23.42 -7.65
CA PHE A 277 14.10 -24.04 -8.85
C PHE A 277 15.16 -24.82 -9.65
N LEU A 278 16.28 -24.17 -10.00
CA LEU A 278 17.22 -24.73 -10.97
C LEU A 278 18.20 -25.75 -10.38
N LYS A 279 18.64 -25.56 -9.12
CA LYS A 279 19.66 -26.42 -8.49
C LYS A 279 19.08 -27.43 -7.52
N LYS A 280 17.93 -27.13 -6.91
CA LYS A 280 17.25 -28.02 -5.95
C LYS A 280 16.02 -28.70 -6.55
N SER A 281 15.66 -28.36 -7.79
CA SER A 281 14.53 -28.94 -8.52
C SER A 281 13.21 -28.88 -7.74
N LEU A 282 13.04 -27.87 -6.88
CA LEU A 282 11.82 -27.72 -6.09
C LEU A 282 10.65 -27.29 -6.97
N THR A 283 9.48 -27.79 -6.62
CA THR A 283 8.20 -27.45 -7.23
C THR A 283 7.72 -26.05 -6.81
N VAL A 284 6.80 -25.48 -7.57
CA VAL A 284 6.21 -24.15 -7.26
C VAL A 284 5.60 -24.11 -5.85
N PRO A 285 4.80 -25.10 -5.40
CA PRO A 285 4.27 -25.11 -4.03
C PRO A 285 5.35 -25.09 -2.94
N GLU A 286 6.43 -25.86 -3.10
CA GLU A 286 7.54 -25.89 -2.15
C GLU A 286 8.26 -24.55 -2.08
N VAL A 287 8.53 -23.92 -3.24
CA VAL A 287 9.13 -22.58 -3.27
C VAL A 287 8.17 -21.52 -2.73
N MET A 288 6.85 -21.65 -2.92
CA MET A 288 5.86 -20.76 -2.30
C MET A 288 5.90 -20.84 -0.77
N LEU A 289 5.99 -22.04 -0.22
CA LEU A 289 6.12 -22.27 1.22
C LEU A 289 7.35 -21.55 1.79
N ILE A 290 8.51 -21.69 1.14
CA ILE A 290 9.77 -21.05 1.58
C ILE A 290 9.70 -19.52 1.40
N SER A 291 9.32 -19.09 0.19
CA SER A 291 9.38 -17.68 -0.20
C SER A 291 8.26 -16.83 0.43
N GLY A 292 7.11 -17.41 0.78
CA GLY A 292 5.95 -16.70 1.30
C GLY A 292 5.26 -15.82 0.25
N HIS A 293 5.27 -16.24 -1.03
CA HIS A 293 4.44 -15.63 -2.08
C HIS A 293 3.01 -16.14 -1.98
N SER A 294 2.04 -15.23 -2.07
CA SER A 294 0.62 -15.59 -2.07
C SER A 294 0.09 -15.98 -3.45
N ASP A 295 0.74 -15.52 -4.51
CA ASP A 295 0.34 -15.78 -5.91
C ASP A 295 1.47 -16.54 -6.63
N PRO A 296 1.21 -17.76 -7.14
CA PRO A 296 2.20 -18.56 -7.86
C PRO A 296 2.68 -17.89 -9.15
N ARG A 297 1.86 -17.03 -9.79
CA ARG A 297 2.21 -16.35 -11.04
C ARG A 297 3.43 -15.46 -10.89
N ILE A 298 3.66 -14.92 -9.69
CA ILE A 298 4.86 -14.14 -9.39
C ILE A 298 6.11 -15.02 -9.54
N LEU A 299 6.05 -16.26 -9.06
CA LEU A 299 7.18 -17.17 -9.14
C LEU A 299 7.44 -17.62 -10.58
N LEU A 300 6.37 -18.01 -11.27
CA LEU A 300 6.43 -18.46 -12.65
C LEU A 300 6.95 -17.38 -13.61
N LYS A 301 6.54 -16.13 -13.41
CA LYS A 301 6.98 -15.02 -14.27
C LYS A 301 8.42 -14.58 -14.00
N THR A 302 8.90 -14.74 -12.77
CA THR A 302 10.12 -14.05 -12.31
C THR A 302 11.31 -14.97 -12.07
N TYR A 303 11.08 -16.23 -11.69
CA TYR A 303 12.13 -17.14 -11.21
C TYR A 303 12.24 -18.44 -11.99
N THR A 304 11.17 -18.89 -12.64
CA THR A 304 11.23 -20.05 -13.53
C THR A 304 11.63 -19.58 -14.93
N ASN A 305 12.88 -19.12 -15.09
CA ASN A 305 13.48 -18.98 -16.42
C ASN A 305 13.89 -20.39 -16.91
N LEU A 306 12.90 -21.28 -17.04
CA LEU A 306 13.08 -22.61 -17.63
C LEU A 306 13.55 -22.42 -19.06
N LYS A 307 14.78 -22.84 -19.35
CA LYS A 307 15.25 -22.94 -20.72
C LYS A 307 14.83 -24.29 -21.29
N ALA A 308 14.62 -24.35 -22.60
CA ALA A 308 14.32 -25.61 -23.28
C ALA A 308 15.41 -26.67 -23.00
N GLN A 309 16.68 -26.24 -22.85
CA GLN A 309 17.78 -27.12 -22.46
C GLN A 309 17.56 -27.81 -21.10
N ASP A 310 16.97 -27.12 -20.12
CA ASP A 310 16.71 -27.68 -18.78
C ASP A 310 15.61 -28.76 -18.79
N LEU A 311 14.86 -28.86 -19.89
CA LEU A 311 13.80 -29.84 -20.08
C LEU A 311 14.27 -31.07 -20.87
N VAL A 312 15.45 -31.01 -21.51
CA VAL A 312 15.97 -32.13 -22.30
C VAL A 312 16.15 -33.37 -21.42
N GLU A 313 16.84 -33.23 -20.28
CA GLU A 313 17.03 -34.33 -19.32
C GLU A 313 15.71 -34.85 -18.69
N LYS A 314 14.64 -34.05 -18.73
CA LYS A 314 13.33 -34.43 -18.18
C LYS A 314 12.42 -35.10 -19.19
N ILE A 315 12.65 -34.89 -20.49
CA ILE A 315 11.81 -35.41 -21.57
C ILE A 315 12.42 -36.67 -22.20
N GLY A 316 13.74 -36.86 -22.10
CA GLY A 316 14.43 -38.05 -22.59
C GLY A 316 15.74 -37.69 -23.29
#